data_AF-A0A925PVU0-F1
#
_entry.id   AF-A0A925PVU0-F1
#
_cell.length_a   1.000
_cell.length_b   1.000
_cell.length_c   1.000
_cell.angle_alpha   90.00
_cell.angle_beta   90.00
_cell.angle_gamma   90.00
#
_symmetry.space_group_name_H-M   'P 1'
#
loop_
_entity.id
_entity.type
_entity.pdbx_description
1 polymer ?
#
loop_
_entity_poly.entity_id
_entity_poly.type
_entity_poly.pdbx_seq_one_letter_code
_entity_poly.pdbx_strand_id
1 'polypeptide(L)'
;MSSSRREFMKHTAAATAAAAAGISLPAQSQILVTDRAATELTWSKAPCRFCGTGCGVNVGVKSGRVVATHGDVHSPVNRGLNCVKGYFLSKV
;
A
#
# COMPACT_ATOMS: atom_id res chain seq x y z
N MET A 1 8.21 3.49 16.88
CA MET A 1 9.67 3.39 17.12
C MET A 1 10.17 4.74 17.60
N SER A 2 10.47 4.89 18.89
CA SER A 2 10.96 6.14 19.47
C SER A 2 12.49 6.17 19.35
N SER A 3 13.05 6.98 18.45
CA SER A 3 14.49 7.26 18.45
C SER A 3 14.82 8.22 19.59
N SER A 4 15.76 7.85 20.46
CA SER A 4 16.25 8.77 21.48
C SER A 4 17.06 9.89 20.83
N ARG A 5 17.11 11.09 21.44
CA ARG A 5 17.91 12.23 20.95
C ARG A 5 19.37 11.84 20.69
N ARG A 6 19.91 10.90 21.49
CA ARG A 6 21.27 10.38 21.35
C ARG A 6 21.45 9.56 20.09
N GLU A 7 20.51 8.67 19.78
CA GLU A 7 20.56 7.85 18.55
C GLU A 7 20.41 8.72 17.30
N PHE A 8 19.56 9.75 17.35
CA PHE A 8 19.47 10.73 16.26
C PHE A 8 20.83 11.41 15.99
N MET A 9 21.51 11.92 17.02
CA MET A 9 22.83 12.56 16.84
C MET A 9 23.89 11.60 16.29
N LYS A 10 23.89 10.33 16.70
CA LYS A 10 24.82 9.31 16.16
C LYS A 10 24.58 9.05 14.68
N HIS A 11 23.32 8.88 14.29
CA HIS A 11 22.96 8.63 12.88
C HIS A 11 23.29 9.82 11.99
N THR A 12 23.04 11.05 12.45
CA THR A 12 23.41 12.26 11.71
C THR A 12 24.93 12.37 11.55
N ALA A 13 25.70 12.14 12.63
CA ALA A 13 27.15 12.16 12.57
C ALA A 13 27.73 11.10 11.60
N ALA A 14 27.19 9.88 11.65
CA ALA A 14 27.57 8.81 10.73
C ALA A 14 27.24 9.15 9.27
N ALA A 15 26.06 9.73 9.02
CA ALA A 15 25.66 10.15 7.67
C ALA A 15 26.57 11.25 7.11
N THR A 16 26.92 12.26 7.91
CA THR A 16 27.82 13.34 7.48
C THR A 16 29.23 12.83 7.21
N ALA A 17 29.75 11.91 8.03
CA ALA A 17 31.07 11.34 7.84
C ALA A 17 31.14 10.49 6.56
N ALA A 18 30.13 9.66 6.31
CA ALA A 18 30.08 8.84 5.11
C ALA A 18 29.93 9.70 3.84
N ALA A 19 29.12 10.76 3.88
CA ALA A 19 28.99 11.70 2.77
C ALA A 19 30.33 12.40 2.45
N ALA A 20 31.07 12.84 3.47
CA ALA A 20 32.40 13.44 3.28
C ALA A 20 33.44 12.43 2.76
N ALA A 21 33.31 11.15 3.14
CA ALA A 21 34.18 10.07 2.69
C ALA A 21 33.77 9.47 1.33
N GLY A 22 32.70 9.95 0.70
CA GLY A 22 32.18 9.38 -0.56
C GLY A 22 31.60 7.97 -0.41
N ILE A 23 31.30 7.53 0.81
CA ILE A 23 30.74 6.22 1.11
C ILE A 23 29.22 6.32 1.01
N SER A 24 28.64 5.57 0.08
CA SER A 24 27.18 5.44 -0.02
C SER A 24 26.66 4.58 1.13
N LEU A 25 25.98 5.19 2.09
CA LEU A 25 25.23 4.46 3.10
C LEU A 25 23.90 3.99 2.53
N PRO A 26 23.43 2.78 2.87
CA PRO A 26 22.07 2.37 2.52
C PRO A 26 21.09 3.40 3.07
N ALA A 27 20.17 3.90 2.25
CA ALA A 27 19.16 4.87 2.70
C ALA A 27 18.14 4.18 3.62
N GLN A 28 18.47 3.96 4.90
CA GLN A 28 17.56 3.32 5.87
C GLN A 28 16.38 4.23 6.28
N SER A 29 16.27 5.45 5.74
CA SER A 29 15.25 6.43 6.09
C SER A 29 14.12 6.60 5.05
N GLN A 30 14.06 5.77 4.03
CA GLN A 30 12.91 5.79 3.11
C GLN A 30 11.71 5.09 3.77
N ILE A 31 10.57 5.79 3.86
CA ILE A 31 9.26 5.21 4.22
C ILE A 31 8.73 4.42 3.02
N LEU A 32 9.54 3.52 2.48
CA LEU A 32 9.14 2.60 1.44
C LEU A 32 9.09 1.23 2.11
N VAL A 33 7.87 0.76 2.33
CA VAL A 33 7.65 -0.63 2.76
C VAL A 33 7.95 -1.50 1.56
N THR A 34 9.21 -1.94 1.45
CA THR A 34 9.68 -2.84 0.39
C THR A 34 9.45 -4.31 0.72
N ASP A 35 9.09 -4.61 1.96
CA ASP A 35 8.77 -5.96 2.39
C ASP A 35 7.43 -6.41 1.81
N ARG A 36 7.48 -7.47 0.99
CA ARG A 36 6.32 -8.11 0.39
C ARG A 36 5.38 -8.69 1.45
N ALA A 37 5.90 -9.32 2.50
CA ALA A 37 5.07 -9.88 3.56
C ALA A 37 4.28 -8.77 4.28
N ALA A 38 4.87 -7.57 4.36
CA ALA A 38 4.22 -6.40 4.93
C ALA A 38 3.19 -5.74 4.00
N THR A 39 3.11 -6.10 2.71
CA THR A 39 2.22 -5.47 1.71
C THR A 39 1.28 -6.45 1.00
N GLU A 40 1.44 -7.75 1.22
CA GLU A 40 0.64 -8.78 0.59
C GLU A 40 -0.85 -8.68 0.98
N LEU A 41 -1.70 -8.84 -0.04
CA LEU A 41 -3.16 -8.79 0.08
C LEU A 41 -3.72 -10.09 -0.50
N THR A 42 -4.70 -10.67 0.18
CA THR A 42 -5.50 -11.75 -0.39
C THR A 42 -6.61 -11.15 -1.23
N TRP A 43 -6.61 -11.48 -2.53
CA TRP A 43 -7.61 -10.98 -3.46
C TRP A 43 -8.72 -11.99 -3.69
N SER A 44 -9.97 -11.54 -3.68
CA SER A 44 -11.13 -12.38 -3.99
C SER A 44 -12.17 -11.59 -4.78
N LYS A 45 -12.84 -12.26 -5.72
CA LYS A 45 -13.88 -11.65 -6.55
C LYS A 45 -15.18 -11.50 -5.77
N ALA A 46 -15.84 -10.36 -5.92
CA ALA A 46 -17.14 -10.06 -5.34
C ALA A 46 -17.99 -9.17 -6.27
N PRO A 47 -19.33 -9.19 -6.15
CA PRO A 47 -20.19 -8.24 -6.85
C PRO A 47 -20.19 -6.87 -6.16
N CYS A 48 -20.16 -5.78 -6.93
CA CYS A 48 -20.36 -4.42 -6.42
C CYS A 48 -21.84 -4.17 -6.14
N ARG A 49 -22.17 -3.96 -4.87
CA ARG A 49 -23.56 -3.79 -4.39
C ARG A 49 -24.02 -2.33 -4.27
N PHE A 50 -23.23 -1.36 -4.74
CA PHE A 50 -23.50 0.05 -4.47
C PHE A 50 -24.73 0.61 -5.20
N CYS A 51 -24.90 0.32 -6.50
CA CYS A 51 -26.02 0.89 -7.30
C CYS A 51 -26.79 -0.12 -8.15
N GLY A 52 -26.51 -1.43 -8.01
CA GLY A 52 -27.28 -2.47 -8.71
C GLY A 52 -26.93 -2.70 -10.18
N THR A 53 -25.98 -1.97 -10.77
CA THR A 53 -25.53 -2.16 -12.16
C THR A 53 -24.90 -3.54 -12.43
N GLY A 54 -24.43 -4.22 -11.37
CA GLY A 54 -23.87 -5.58 -11.48
C GLY A 54 -22.37 -5.62 -11.81
N CYS A 55 -21.61 -4.56 -11.51
CA CYS A 55 -20.16 -4.56 -11.74
C CYS A 55 -19.45 -5.63 -10.89
N GLY A 56 -18.48 -6.33 -11.47
CA GLY A 56 -17.55 -7.20 -10.74
C GLY A 56 -16.37 -6.41 -10.16
N VAL A 57 -15.98 -6.72 -8.93
CA VAL A 57 -14.82 -6.12 -8.26
C VAL A 57 -13.98 -7.20 -7.60
N ASN A 58 -12.69 -6.93 -7.47
CA ASN A 58 -11.77 -7.71 -6.67
C ASN A 58 -11.52 -6.98 -5.36
N VAL A 59 -11.67 -7.70 -4.24
CA VAL A 59 -11.55 -7.20 -2.88
C VAL A 59 -10.24 -7.68 -2.29
N GLY A 60 -9.40 -6.75 -1.83
CA GLY A 60 -8.14 -7.02 -1.16
C GLY A 60 -8.32 -7.03 0.35
N VAL A 61 -8.05 -8.18 0.97
CA VAL A 61 -8.15 -8.40 2.41
C VAL A 61 -6.77 -8.51 3.03
N LYS A 62 -6.58 -7.84 4.16
CA LYS A 62 -5.38 -7.94 5.00
C LYS A 62 -5.78 -8.00 6.46
N SER A 63 -5.22 -8.96 7.20
CA SER A 63 -5.51 -9.13 8.63
C SER A 63 -7.02 -9.20 8.94
N GLY A 64 -7.78 -9.90 8.08
CA GLY A 64 -9.23 -10.05 8.20
C GLY A 64 -10.06 -8.80 7.87
N ARG A 65 -9.42 -7.73 7.35
CA ARG A 65 -10.10 -6.48 6.99
C ARG A 65 -9.96 -6.17 5.50
N VAL A 66 -11.02 -5.63 4.91
CA VAL A 66 -10.99 -5.09 3.56
C VAL A 66 -10.17 -3.79 3.57
N VAL A 67 -9.16 -3.71 2.71
CA VAL A 67 -8.27 -2.53 2.62
C VAL A 67 -8.22 -1.92 1.23
N ALA A 68 -8.63 -2.67 0.20
CA ALA A 68 -8.62 -2.20 -1.19
C ALA A 68 -9.71 -2.87 -2.02
N THR A 69 -10.14 -2.17 -3.06
CA THR A 69 -11.09 -2.65 -4.08
C THR A 69 -10.63 -2.18 -5.45
N HIS A 70 -10.59 -3.07 -6.44
CA HIS A 70 -10.36 -2.71 -7.84
C HIS A 70 -11.36 -3.40 -8.76
N GLY A 71 -11.54 -2.91 -9.99
CA GLY A 71 -12.49 -3.49 -10.93
C GLY A 71 -12.00 -4.82 -11.48
N ASP A 72 -12.92 -5.78 -11.67
CA ASP A 72 -12.60 -7.06 -12.29
C ASP A 72 -12.52 -6.90 -13.82
N VAL A 73 -11.35 -7.12 -14.40
CA VAL A 73 -11.10 -7.07 -15.85
C VAL A 73 -11.90 -8.12 -16.63
N HIS A 74 -12.28 -9.23 -15.99
CA HIS A 74 -13.08 -10.29 -16.62
C HIS A 74 -14.59 -10.06 -16.50
N SER A 75 -15.02 -9.02 -15.78
CA SER A 75 -16.44 -8.71 -15.64
C SER A 75 -16.99 -8.08 -16.93
N PRO A 76 -18.10 -8.61 -17.50
CA PRO A 76 -18.65 -8.12 -18.76
C PRO A 76 -19.22 -6.70 -18.66
N VAL A 77 -19.60 -6.28 -17.45
CA VAL A 77 -20.27 -5.01 -17.18
C VAL A 77 -19.29 -3.85 -17.16
N ASN A 78 -18.22 -3.96 -16.37
CA ASN A 78 -17.28 -2.86 -16.12
C ASN A 78 -15.89 -3.09 -16.71
N ARG A 79 -15.52 -4.32 -17.12
CA ARG A 79 -14.26 -4.65 -17.79
C ARG A 79 -13.03 -4.05 -17.10
N GLY A 80 -13.00 -4.09 -15.77
CA GLY A 80 -11.90 -3.57 -14.95
C GLY A 80 -12.02 -2.11 -14.51
N LEU A 81 -12.98 -1.34 -15.06
CA LEU A 81 -13.11 0.10 -14.77
C LEU A 81 -14.19 0.36 -13.72
N ASN A 82 -13.79 0.84 -12.54
CA ASN A 82 -14.76 1.24 -11.51
C ASN A 82 -15.21 2.71 -11.71
N CYS A 83 -16.44 3.02 -11.29
CA CYS A 83 -16.87 4.40 -11.10
C CYS A 83 -16.39 4.94 -9.74
N VAL A 84 -16.62 6.21 -9.44
CA VAL A 84 -16.27 6.82 -8.14
C VAL A 84 -16.82 6.01 -6.95
N LYS A 85 -18.07 5.53 -7.04
CA LYS A 85 -18.70 4.70 -6.01
C LYS A 85 -17.99 3.35 -5.82
N GLY A 86 -17.49 2.77 -6.91
CA GLY A 86 -16.77 1.50 -6.88
C GLY A 86 -15.32 1.63 -6.39
N TYR A 87 -14.65 2.74 -6.69
CA TYR A 87 -13.29 2.99 -6.19
C TYR A 87 -13.23 3.15 -4.67
N PHE A 88 -14.28 3.73 -4.08
CA PHE A 88 -14.38 3.95 -2.63
C PHE A 88 -15.22 2.89 -1.91
N LEU A 89 -15.56 1.78 -2.56
CA LEU A 89 -16.39 0.70 -1.97
C LEU A 89 -15.77 0.11 -0.70
N SER A 90 -14.44 0.07 -0.58
CA SER A 90 -13.72 -0.40 0.61
C SER A 90 -13.72 0.59 1.78
N LYS A 91 -14.16 1.83 1.57
CA LYS A 91 -14.12 2.92 2.57
C LYS A 91 -15.49 3.31 3.09
N VAL A 92 -16.56 2.68 2.58
CA VAL A 92 -17.94 2.84 3.04
C VAL A 92 -18.31 1.66 3.94
#